data_AF-A0A7C2DME2-F1
#
_entry.id   AF-A0A7C2DME2-F1
#
_cell.length_a   1.000
_cell.length_b   1.000
_cell.length_c   1.000
_cell.angle_alpha   90.00
_cell.angle_beta   90.00
_cell.angle_gamma   90.00
#
_symmetry.space_group_name_H-M   'P 1'
#
loop_
_entity.id
_entity.type
_entity.pdbx_description
1 polymer ?
#
loop_
_entity_poly.entity_id
_entity_poly.type
_entity_poly.pdbx_seq_one_letter_code
_entity_poly.pdbx_strand_id
1 'polypeptide(L)'
;MAAGSPASAARRGVQPQQQGPPKFLINPRVAAPTPQKTYAGAGYVNSGILFAPGTPGNPPTSYALTFTKRGTYTYTCVVHDALGMRGTIVVK
;
A
#
# COMPACT_ATOMS: atom_id res chain seq x y z
N MET A 1 -12.30 -40.07 -8.92
CA MET A 1 -12.38 -38.63 -9.27
C MET A 1 -11.82 -37.86 -8.09
N ALA A 2 -10.56 -37.46 -8.14
CA ALA A 2 -9.90 -36.80 -7.01
C ALA A 2 -10.37 -35.35 -6.91
N ALA A 3 -10.87 -34.97 -5.73
CA ALA A 3 -11.16 -33.59 -5.37
C ALA A 3 -9.86 -32.77 -5.47
N GLY A 4 -9.81 -31.86 -6.44
CA GLY A 4 -8.70 -30.92 -6.58
C GLY A 4 -8.63 -30.02 -5.35
N SER A 5 -7.49 -30.08 -4.66
CA SER A 5 -7.16 -29.22 -3.52
C SER A 5 -7.36 -27.74 -3.86
N PRO A 6 -7.97 -26.89 -3.01
CA PRO A 6 -8.28 -25.49 -3.34
C PRO A 6 -7.04 -24.57 -3.36
N ALA A 7 -5.84 -25.14 -3.34
CA ALA A 7 -4.58 -24.42 -3.29
C ALA A 7 -4.19 -23.86 -4.67
N SER A 8 -4.93 -22.86 -5.16
CA SER A 8 -4.42 -22.00 -6.24
C SER A 8 -5.09 -20.62 -6.39
N ALA A 9 -6.00 -20.23 -5.49
CA ALA A 9 -6.75 -18.97 -5.64
C ALA A 9 -6.39 -17.87 -4.63
N ALA A 10 -5.24 -17.95 -3.96
CA ALA A 10 -4.67 -16.81 -3.26
C ALA A 10 -4.07 -15.82 -4.28
N ARG A 11 -4.93 -15.23 -5.13
CA ARG A 11 -4.58 -14.01 -5.85
C ARG A 11 -4.32 -12.96 -4.77
N ARG A 12 -3.11 -12.39 -4.77
CA ARG A 12 -2.60 -11.45 -3.74
C ARG A 12 -3.72 -10.59 -3.14
N GLY A 13 -4.05 -10.85 -1.87
CA GLY A 13 -5.00 -10.02 -1.11
C GLY A 13 -6.48 -10.39 -1.24
N VAL A 14 -6.88 -11.48 -1.90
CA VAL A 14 -8.28 -11.95 -1.92
C VAL A 14 -8.40 -13.31 -1.25
N GLN A 15 -9.18 -13.39 -0.18
CA GLN A 15 -9.53 -14.64 0.50
C GLN A 15 -10.99 -15.01 0.18
N PRO A 16 -11.25 -16.17 -0.47
CA PRO A 16 -12.60 -16.67 -0.67
C PRO A 16 -13.33 -16.87 0.66
N GLN A 17 -14.62 -16.52 0.71
CA GLN A 17 -15.49 -16.79 1.85
C GLN A 17 -16.58 -17.78 1.41
N GLN A 18 -16.92 -18.75 2.28
CA GLN A 18 -17.94 -19.78 1.97
C GLN A 18 -19.33 -19.18 1.76
N GLN A 19 -19.64 -18.07 2.45
CA GLN A 19 -20.91 -17.35 2.37
C GLN A 19 -20.62 -15.86 2.33
N GLY A 20 -20.98 -15.16 1.26
CA GLY A 20 -20.75 -13.72 1.11
C GLY A 20 -19.55 -13.37 0.21
N PRO A 21 -19.30 -12.06 -0.01
CA PRO A 21 -18.24 -11.60 -0.89
C PRO A 21 -16.85 -11.99 -0.37
N PRO A 22 -15.85 -12.17 -1.26
CA PRO A 22 -14.48 -12.42 -0.85
C PRO A 22 -13.93 -11.32 0.07
N LYS A 23 -13.08 -11.71 1.03
CA LYS A 23 -12.37 -10.76 1.88
C LYS A 23 -11.18 -10.19 1.13
N PHE A 24 -11.05 -8.87 1.15
CA PHE A 24 -9.83 -8.19 0.76
C PHE A 24 -8.90 -8.09 1.98
N LEU A 25 -7.77 -8.80 1.93
CA LEU A 25 -6.76 -8.79 2.98
C LEU A 25 -5.68 -7.76 2.65
N ILE A 26 -5.54 -6.76 3.51
CA ILE A 26 -4.49 -5.73 3.43
C ILE A 26 -3.64 -5.81 4.70
N ASN A 27 -2.32 -5.77 4.52
CA ASN A 27 -1.39 -5.70 5.65
C ASN A 27 -1.61 -4.37 6.42
N PRO A 28 -1.95 -4.39 7.72
CA PRO A 28 -2.23 -3.18 8.47
C PRO A 28 -1.03 -2.22 8.54
N ARG A 29 0.20 -2.72 8.43
CA ARG A 29 1.44 -1.91 8.37
C ARG A 29 1.53 -1.03 7.11
N VAL A 30 0.82 -1.40 6.06
CA VAL A 30 0.73 -0.67 4.79
C VAL A 30 -0.51 0.23 4.76
N ALA A 31 -1.58 -0.16 5.48
CA ALA A 31 -2.82 0.60 5.52
C ALA A 31 -2.69 1.91 6.31
N ALA A 32 -1.98 1.88 7.44
CA ALA A 32 -1.81 3.03 8.32
C ALA A 32 -0.53 3.82 8.02
N PRO A 33 -0.56 5.16 8.13
CA PRO A 33 0.63 5.98 7.99
C PRO A 33 1.64 5.69 9.10
N THR A 34 2.92 5.78 8.76
CA THR A 34 3.96 5.85 9.79
C THR A 34 3.92 7.21 10.52
N PRO A 35 4.23 7.26 11.83
CA PRO A 35 4.22 8.51 12.59
C PRO A 35 5.32 9.48 12.15
N GLN A 36 6.43 8.97 11.58
CA GLN A 36 7.56 9.76 11.12
C GLN A 36 7.15 10.77 10.04
N LYS A 37 7.67 11.99 10.18
CA LYS A 37 7.50 13.10 9.23
C LYS A 37 8.79 13.45 8.49
N THR A 38 9.89 12.81 8.83
CA THR A 38 11.19 13.00 8.20
C THR A 38 11.77 11.66 7.74
N TYR A 39 12.62 11.70 6.71
CA TYR A 39 13.29 10.52 6.16
C TYR A 39 14.74 10.84 5.79
N ALA A 40 15.67 10.17 6.44
CA ALA A 40 17.12 10.34 6.24
C ALA A 40 17.69 9.40 5.16
N GLY A 41 16.84 8.71 4.39
CA GLY A 41 17.24 7.82 3.32
C GLY A 41 17.35 6.34 3.70
N ALA A 42 17.01 5.96 4.94
CA ALA A 42 16.94 4.58 5.39
C ALA A 42 15.78 4.38 6.37
N GLY A 43 15.27 3.14 6.45
CA GLY A 43 14.14 2.75 7.29
C GLY A 43 12.82 2.66 6.53
N TYR A 44 11.71 2.48 7.26
CA TYR A 44 10.36 2.33 6.69
C TYR A 44 9.50 3.53 7.07
N VAL A 45 9.01 4.24 6.06
CA VAL A 45 8.01 5.32 6.17
C VAL A 45 6.95 5.11 5.09
N ASN A 46 5.69 5.37 5.40
CA ASN A 46 4.59 5.20 4.47
C ASN A 46 3.43 6.14 4.77
N SER A 47 2.66 6.50 3.75
CA SER A 47 1.51 7.41 3.83
C SER A 47 0.23 6.78 4.40
N GLY A 48 0.19 5.46 4.54
CA GLY A 48 -1.06 4.70 4.55
C GLY A 48 -1.73 4.72 3.18
N ILE A 49 -2.97 4.25 3.13
CA ILE A 49 -3.80 4.35 1.92
C ILE A 49 -4.30 5.79 1.79
N LEU A 50 -4.00 6.39 0.63
CA LEU A 50 -4.56 7.68 0.23
C LEU A 50 -5.67 7.46 -0.79
N PHE A 51 -6.73 8.25 -0.68
CA PHE A 51 -7.93 8.17 -1.49
C PHE A 51 -8.12 9.45 -2.31
N ALA A 52 -8.96 9.38 -3.33
CA ALA A 52 -9.30 10.56 -4.13
C ALA A 52 -10.13 11.56 -3.28
N PRO A 53 -9.94 12.88 -3.49
CA PRO A 53 -10.83 13.89 -2.92
C PRO A 53 -12.30 13.61 -3.23
N GLY A 54 -13.18 13.80 -2.24
CA GLY A 54 -14.62 13.52 -2.38
C GLY A 54 -15.03 12.06 -2.17
N THR A 55 -14.08 11.17 -1.82
CA THR A 55 -14.43 9.79 -1.42
C THR A 55 -15.35 9.82 -0.18
N PRO A 56 -16.50 9.11 -0.17
CA PRO A 56 -17.38 9.04 0.99
C PRO A 56 -16.64 8.60 2.26
N GLY A 57 -16.98 9.25 3.39
CA GLY A 57 -16.30 9.01 4.67
C GLY A 57 -15.04 9.85 4.89
N ASN A 58 -14.74 10.81 3.99
CA ASN A 58 -13.62 11.75 4.10
C ASN A 58 -12.28 11.10 4.50
N PRO A 59 -11.86 10.03 3.82
CA PRO A 59 -10.58 9.39 4.13
C PRO A 59 -9.39 10.29 3.77
N PRO A 60 -8.17 9.98 4.25
CA PRO A 60 -6.97 10.75 3.93
C PRO A 60 -6.73 10.86 2.42
N THR A 61 -6.44 12.08 1.96
CA THR A 61 -6.19 12.40 0.54
C THR A 61 -4.76 12.89 0.29
N SER A 62 -4.00 13.18 1.36
CA SER A 62 -2.64 13.70 1.27
C SER A 62 -1.73 13.17 2.37
N TYR A 63 -0.43 13.23 2.13
CA TYR A 63 0.63 12.88 3.07
C TYR A 63 1.84 13.78 2.84
N ALA A 64 2.55 14.12 3.91
CA ALA A 64 3.76 14.96 3.86
C ALA A 64 4.92 14.27 4.57
N LEU A 65 6.09 14.30 3.93
CA LEU A 65 7.34 13.74 4.41
C LEU A 65 8.52 14.61 3.96
N THR A 66 9.39 14.97 4.89
CA THR A 66 10.59 15.77 4.61
C THR A 66 11.81 14.87 4.46
N PHE A 67 12.49 14.93 3.32
CA PHE A 67 13.75 14.24 3.11
C PHE A 67 14.90 15.08 3.67
N THR A 68 15.69 14.52 4.58
CA THR A 68 16.80 15.25 5.24
C THR A 68 18.16 14.96 4.63
N LYS A 69 18.23 14.03 3.68
CA LYS A 69 19.47 13.63 3.02
C LYS A 69 19.30 13.70 1.50
N ARG A 70 20.31 14.27 0.83
CA ARG A 70 20.41 14.28 -0.64
C ARG A 70 20.43 12.84 -1.16
N GLY A 71 19.80 12.60 -2.30
CA GLY A 71 19.75 11.26 -2.88
C GLY A 71 18.59 11.06 -3.86
N THR A 72 18.54 9.85 -4.41
CA THR A 72 17.45 9.39 -5.29
C THR A 72 16.69 8.30 -4.56
N TYR A 73 15.38 8.50 -4.38
CA TYR A 73 14.50 7.62 -3.62
C TYR A 73 13.37 7.13 -4.50
N THR A 74 13.15 5.81 -4.57
CA THR A 74 11.96 5.25 -5.21
C THR A 74 10.84 5.16 -4.18
N TYR A 75 9.66 5.67 -4.52
CA TYR A 75 8.43 5.41 -3.78
C TYR A 75 7.50 4.53 -4.60
N THR A 76 6.64 3.77 -3.93
CA THR A 76 5.74 2.78 -4.53
C THR A 76 4.43 2.76 -3.78
N CYS A 77 3.32 2.71 -4.50
CA CYS A 77 2.02 2.43 -3.92
C CYS A 77 1.83 0.91 -3.86
N VAL A 78 1.92 0.31 -2.67
CA VAL A 78 1.92 -1.15 -2.49
C VAL A 78 0.65 -1.81 -3.05
N VAL A 79 -0.50 -1.15 -2.95
CA VAL A 79 -1.78 -1.69 -3.45
C VAL A 79 -1.91 -1.64 -4.98
N HIS A 80 -1.13 -0.79 -5.64
CA HIS A 80 -1.10 -0.63 -7.10
C HIS A 80 0.27 -0.99 -7.70
N ASP A 81 1.10 -1.71 -6.94
CA ASP A 81 2.46 -2.07 -7.31
C ASP A 81 2.48 -2.93 -8.59
N ALA A 82 1.56 -3.89 -8.67
CA ALA A 82 1.37 -4.74 -9.84
C ALA A 82 0.88 -3.97 -11.08
N LEU A 83 0.29 -2.78 -10.90
CA LEU A 83 -0.11 -1.87 -11.97
C LEU A 83 0.99 -0.86 -12.32
N GLY A 84 2.14 -0.93 -11.65
CA GLY A 84 3.30 -0.07 -11.94
C GLY A 84 3.29 1.29 -11.25
N MET A 85 2.44 1.52 -10.23
CA MET A 85 2.36 2.81 -9.55
C MET A 85 3.59 3.05 -8.64
N ARG A 86 4.66 3.56 -9.25
CA ARG A 86 5.93 3.90 -8.61
C ARG A 86 6.44 5.23 -9.16
N GLY A 87 7.29 5.90 -8.40
CA GLY A 87 7.92 7.14 -8.84
C GLY A 87 9.27 7.36 -8.16
N THR A 88 10.03 8.32 -8.67
CA THR A 88 11.35 8.67 -8.17
C THR A 88 11.38 10.09 -7.64
N ILE A 89 11.92 10.26 -6.44
CA ILE A 89 12.14 11.56 -5.80
C ILE A 89 13.65 11.81 -5.80
N VAL A 90 14.07 12.92 -6.41
CA VAL A 90 15.46 13.37 -6.40
C VAL A 90 15.58 14.56 -5.47
N VAL A 91 16.31 14.37 -4.37
CA VAL A 91 16.65 15.43 -3.42
C VAL A 91 18.05 15.91 -3.73
N LYS A 92 18.13 17.15 -4.21
CA LYS A 92 19.39 17.85 -4.45
C LYS A 92 19.75 18.62 -3.21
#